data_AF-A0A8T7BZ50-F1
#
_entry.id   AF-A0A8T7BZ50-F1
#
_cell.length_a   1.000
_cell.length_b   1.000
_cell.length_c   1.000
_cell.angle_alpha   90.00
_cell.angle_beta   90.00
_cell.angle_gamma   90.00
#
_symmetry.space_group_name_H-M   'P 1'
#
loop_
_entity.id
_entity.type
_entity.pdbx_description
1 polymer ?
#
loop_
_entity_poly.entity_id
_entity_poly.type
_entity_poly.pdbx_seq_one_letter_code
_entity_poly.pdbx_strand_id
1 'polypeptide(L)' 'EGQEEYLDLNARLAQQWPVITEKKDAPPDAADWDDKPNKRALLEE' A
#
# COMPACT_ATOMS: atom_id res chain seq x y z
N GLU A 1 -4.54 9.05 -14.08
CA GLU A 1 -5.52 9.81 -13.28
C GLU A 1 -6.32 8.81 -12.48
N GLY A 2 -6.58 9.06 -11.19
CA GLY A 2 -7.30 8.14 -10.29
C GLY A 2 -6.53 7.65 -9.06
N GLN A 3 -5.36 8.22 -8.75
CA GLN A 3 -4.63 7.94 -7.50
C GLN A 3 -4.46 9.17 -6.61
N GLU A 4 -5.17 10.25 -6.91
CA GLU A 4 -5.05 11.54 -6.21
C GLU A 4 -5.41 11.40 -4.72
N GLU A 5 -6.33 10.48 -4.38
CA GLU A 5 -6.68 10.13 -3.00
C GLU A 5 -5.50 9.54 -2.18
N TYR A 6 -4.49 8.97 -2.84
CA TYR A 6 -3.33 8.38 -2.17
C TYR A 6 -2.31 9.43 -1.73
N LEU A 7 -2.37 10.67 -2.22
CA LEU A 7 -1.40 11.71 -1.84
C LEU A 7 -1.48 12.03 -0.35
N ASP A 8 -2.68 12.39 0.13
CA ASP A 8 -2.90 12.70 1.54
C ASP A 8 -2.76 11.46 2.42
N LEU A 9 -3.18 10.29 1.91
CA LEU A 9 -3.03 9.02 2.60
C LEU A 9 -1.56 8.69 2.86
N ASN A 10 -0.72 8.80 1.82
CA ASN A 10 0.72 8.55 1.93
C ASN A 10 1.39 9.54 2.89
N ALA A 11 1.02 10.83 2.82
CA ALA A 11 1.57 11.84 3.72
C ALA A 11 1.25 11.55 5.20
N ARG A 12 0.05 11.03 5.48
CA ARG A 12 -0.39 10.68 6.84
C ARG A 12 0.21 9.36 7.34
N LEU A 13 0.25 8.32 6.52
CA LEU A 13 0.75 7.01 6.93
C LEU A 13 2.28 6.97 7.03
N ALA A 14 3.00 7.72 6.20
CA ALA A 14 4.46 7.81 6.28
C ALA A 14 4.97 8.37 7.63
N GLN A 15 4.14 9.16 8.33
CA GLN A 15 4.48 9.69 9.66
C GLN A 15 4.23 8.70 10.80
N GLN A 16 3.37 7.70 10.57
CA GLN A 16 2.93 6.76 11.60
C GLN A 16 3.59 5.39 11.48
N TRP A 17 3.80 4.91 10.26
CA TRP A 17 4.34 3.59 10.00
C TRP A 17 5.85 3.52 10.22
N PRO A 18 6.37 2.35 10.63
CA PRO A 18 7.81 2.14 10.76
C PRO A 18 8.51 2.23 9.39
N VAL A 19 9.71 2.80 9.38
CA VAL A 19 10.52 2.90 8.17
C VAL A 19 11.04 1.52 7.77
N ILE A 20 10.78 1.08 6.53
CA ILE A 20 11.33 -0.14 5.95
C ILE A 20 12.56 0.21 5.11
N THR A 21 13.75 -0.17 5.57
CA THR A 21 15.04 0.13 4.89
C THR A 21 15.70 -1.08 4.22
N GLU A 22 15.11 -2.27 4.37
CA GLU A 22 15.64 -3.52 3.83
C GLU A 22 14.57 -4.26 3.02
N LYS A 23 15.02 -4.95 1.96
CA LYS A 23 14.14 -5.77 1.14
C LYS A 23 13.65 -6.98 1.94
N LYS A 24 12.38 -7.30 1.77
CA LYS A 24 11.73 -8.52 2.27
C LYS A 24 11.07 -9.26 1.11
N ASP A 25 10.74 -10.52 1.33
CA ASP A 25 9.94 -11.28 0.38
C ASP A 25 8.53 -10.70 0.27
N ALA A 26 7.94 -10.81 -0.92
CA ALA A 26 6.57 -10.41 -1.15
C ALA A 26 5.59 -11.36 -0.42
N PRO A 27 4.35 -10.92 -0.12
CA PRO A 27 3.30 -11.81 0.36
C PRO A 27 3.10 -13.03 -0.57
N PRO A 28 2.76 -14.22 -0.03
CA PRO A 28 2.61 -15.45 -0.83
C PRO A 28 1.59 -15.35 -1.96
N ASP A 29 0.58 -14.50 -1.81
CA ASP A 29 -0.53 -14.27 -2.74
C ASP A 29 -0.35 -13.02 -3.61
N ALA A 30 0.81 -12.36 -3.58
CA ALA A 30 1.03 -11.08 -4.27
C ALA A 30 0.66 -11.14 -5.77
N ALA A 31 0.97 -12.24 -6.45
CA ALA A 31 0.65 -12.44 -7.87
C ALA A 31 -0.87 -12.46 -8.14
N ASP A 32 -1.68 -12.95 -7.20
CA ASP A 32 -3.14 -12.99 -7.34
C ASP A 32 -3.79 -11.61 -7.18
N TRP A 33 -3.03 -10.61 -6.73
CA TRP A 33 -3.53 -9.27 -6.40
C TRP A 33 -3.02 -8.17 -7.31
N ASP A 34 -2.07 -8.42 -8.21
CA ASP A 34 -1.36 -7.38 -8.98
C ASP A 34 -2.34 -6.45 -9.70
N ASP A 35 -3.27 -7.01 -10.48
CA ASP A 35 -4.24 -6.28 -11.32
C ASP A 35 -5.65 -6.14 -10.71
N LYS A 36 -5.85 -6.56 -9.46
CA LYS A 36 -7.18 -6.46 -8.83
C LYS A 36 -7.53 -4.99 -8.52
N PRO A 37 -8.66 -4.47 -9.02
CA PRO A 37 -9.09 -3.11 -8.71
C PRO A 37 -9.63 -3.01 -7.27
N ASN A 38 -9.84 -1.79 -6.79
CA ASN A 38 -10.53 -1.50 -5.53
C ASN A 38 -9.86 -2.05 -4.25
N LYS A 39 -8.53 -2.26 -4.26
CA LYS A 39 -7.75 -2.70 -3.08
C LYS A 39 -7.72 -1.71 -1.92
N ARG A 40 -8.09 -0.44 -2.15
CA ARG A 40 -8.11 0.62 -1.12
C ARG A 40 -8.88 0.25 0.14
N ALA A 41 -9.99 -0.48 -0.02
CA ALA A 41 -10.87 -0.90 1.07
C ALA A 41 -10.26 -1.99 1.96
N LEU A 42 -9.17 -2.62 1.52
CA LEU A 42 -8.47 -3.69 2.23
C LEU A 42 -7.24 -3.19 3.00
N LEU A 43 -6.96 -1.88 2.98
CA LEU A 43 -5.83 -1.31 3.71
C LEU A 43 -6.08 -1.39 5.23
N GLU A 44 -5.11 -1.97 5.94
CA GLU A 44 -5.03 -1.96 7.39
C GLU A 44 -4.05 -0.85 7.81
N GLU A 45 -4.44 0.03 8.73
CA GLU A 45 -3.63 1.18 9.21
C GLU A 45 -2.85 0.89 10.49
#